data_AF-A0A090X9R6-F1
#
_entry.id   AF-A0A090X9R6-F1
#
_cell.length_a   1.000
_cell.length_b   1.000
_cell.length_c   1.000
_cell.angle_alpha   90.00
_cell.angle_beta   90.00
_cell.angle_gamma   90.00
#
_symmetry.space_group_name_H-M   'P 1'
#
loop_
_entity.id
_entity.type
_entity.pdbx_description
1 polymer ?
#
loop_
_entity_poly.entity_id
_entity_poly.type
_entity_poly.pdbx_seq_one_letter_code
_entity_poly.pdbx_strand_id
1 'polypeptide(L)'
;MKTAAFHIRLLDSLISKYGGYFDNCLKMVALMIASLSGLPVSAVYFLNLGPAQRDNLLRHIWIAAEHLVSVLAESRDFCIVVLTLDVPEDLWCGYQLMLTTLMDYVVDCDDALRACLPTPGSGDKNILEAVFGAIDHCSLELQLPVSLESSGENGKPPRSIGPYEHLCTHMCRFLAALSPEHFGIAEAILFKNVLHESHWRACLASDTLCFVARFGSPQLCFEHAKLLARLVNLTSSAPGNRHSHAKSLLRRLFQFLTEEHKTELHQMFSSNSVVTSIVGLPESASTARAQAEQLLMKLSAKTIGASELKILVRLLCQMKESSRYKEHCLPMEPLLQALSSVPAYRSQLCCGLTHAIIDLLTAQ
;
A
#
# COMPACT_ATOMS: atom_id res chain seq x y z
N MET A 1 -29.42 6.93 18.87
CA MET A 1 -28.80 8.26 19.15
C MET A 1 -28.81 8.64 20.63
N LYS A 2 -29.96 8.74 21.34
CA LYS A 2 -29.98 9.19 22.75
C LYS A 2 -29.14 8.33 23.72
N THR A 3 -29.13 7.02 23.52
CA THR A 3 -28.34 6.08 24.35
C THR A 3 -26.85 6.27 24.15
N ALA A 4 -26.35 6.36 22.92
CA ALA A 4 -24.92 6.56 22.66
C ALA A 4 -24.41 7.92 23.17
N ALA A 5 -25.19 8.99 22.95
CA ALA A 5 -24.87 10.30 23.51
C ALA A 5 -24.81 10.29 25.05
N PHE A 6 -25.65 9.48 25.71
CA PHE A 6 -25.58 9.29 27.16
C PHE A 6 -24.31 8.55 27.59
N HIS A 7 -23.93 7.47 26.89
CA HIS A 7 -22.73 6.69 27.23
C HIS A 7 -21.45 7.49 26.95
N ILE A 8 -21.38 8.24 25.86
CA ILE A 8 -20.27 9.15 25.55
C ILE A 8 -20.16 10.22 26.66
N ARG A 9 -21.28 10.87 27.05
CA ARG A 9 -21.27 11.84 28.16
C ARG A 9 -20.87 11.22 29.51
N LEU A 10 -21.22 9.96 29.74
CA LEU A 10 -20.80 9.24 30.93
C LEU A 10 -19.28 8.98 30.89
N LEU A 11 -18.74 8.56 29.75
CA LEU A 11 -17.30 8.39 29.55
C LEU A 11 -16.57 9.72 29.72
N ASP A 12 -17.07 10.81 29.14
CA ASP A 12 -16.55 12.17 29.32
C ASP A 12 -16.53 12.56 30.79
N SER A 13 -17.63 12.31 31.50
CA SER A 13 -17.73 12.60 32.92
C SER A 13 -16.75 11.75 33.74
N LEU A 14 -16.48 10.51 33.36
CA LEU A 14 -15.51 9.65 34.05
C LEU A 14 -14.08 10.12 33.76
N ILE A 15 -13.75 10.40 32.50
CA ILE A 15 -12.42 10.89 32.13
C ILE A 15 -12.12 12.23 32.78
N SER A 16 -13.07 13.17 32.72
CA SER A 16 -12.91 14.49 33.35
C SER A 16 -12.78 14.37 34.87
N LYS A 17 -13.60 13.53 35.52
CA LYS A 17 -13.61 13.40 36.99
C LYS A 17 -12.39 12.67 37.54
N TYR A 18 -11.80 11.76 36.77
CA TYR A 18 -10.62 10.98 37.17
C TYR A 18 -9.35 11.39 36.42
N GLY A 19 -9.38 12.54 35.73
CA GLY A 19 -8.19 13.13 35.08
C GLY A 19 -7.06 13.29 36.10
N GLY A 20 -5.90 12.70 35.80
CA GLY A 20 -4.73 12.64 36.69
C GLY A 20 -4.62 11.40 37.58
N TYR A 21 -5.60 10.48 37.56
CA TYR A 21 -5.48 9.16 38.21
C TYR A 21 -5.20 8.02 37.23
N PHE A 22 -5.25 8.30 35.92
CA PHE A 22 -5.12 7.29 34.88
C PHE A 22 -3.68 6.81 34.69
N ASP A 23 -2.68 7.57 35.11
CA ASP A 23 -1.26 7.29 34.84
C ASP A 23 -0.84 5.86 35.24
N ASN A 24 -1.38 5.37 36.37
CA ASN A 24 -1.11 4.02 36.87
C ASN A 24 -1.89 2.91 36.14
N CYS A 25 -2.89 3.25 35.32
CA CYS A 25 -3.73 2.31 34.59
C CYS A 25 -3.84 2.58 33.08
N LEU A 26 -3.07 3.52 32.52
CA LEU A 26 -3.10 3.87 31.08
C LEU A 26 -2.96 2.64 30.17
N LYS A 27 -2.15 1.66 30.57
CA LYS A 27 -2.01 0.39 29.84
C LYS A 27 -3.33 -0.38 29.75
N MET A 28 -4.06 -0.50 30.87
CA MET A 28 -5.35 -1.17 30.91
C MET A 28 -6.40 -0.39 30.12
N VAL A 29 -6.35 0.94 30.16
CA VAL A 29 -7.22 1.81 29.36
C VAL A 29 -6.94 1.60 27.87
N ALA A 30 -5.67 1.58 27.44
CA ALA A 30 -5.30 1.33 26.06
C ALA A 30 -5.73 -0.07 25.57
N LEU A 31 -5.58 -1.11 26.39
CA LEU A 31 -6.07 -2.46 26.08
C LEU A 31 -7.59 -2.55 25.99
N MET A 32 -8.31 -1.83 26.85
CA MET A 32 -9.76 -1.72 26.79
C MET A 32 -10.18 -1.03 25.48
N ILE A 33 -9.53 0.08 25.12
CA ILE A 33 -9.84 0.79 23.87
C ILE A 33 -9.55 -0.11 22.67
N ALA A 34 -8.40 -0.78 22.62
CA ALA A 34 -8.08 -1.74 21.56
C ALA A 34 -9.16 -2.83 21.45
N SER A 35 -9.60 -3.40 22.57
CA SER A 35 -10.72 -4.36 22.59
C SER A 35 -11.99 -3.76 21.98
N LEU A 36 -12.38 -2.53 22.37
CA LEU A 36 -13.58 -1.87 21.87
C LEU A 36 -13.49 -1.55 20.36
N SER A 37 -12.33 -1.07 19.91
CA SER A 37 -12.05 -0.79 18.49
C SER A 37 -12.12 -2.05 17.62
N GLY A 38 -11.75 -3.21 18.16
CA GLY A 38 -11.76 -4.48 17.41
C GLY A 38 -13.14 -5.15 17.29
N LEU A 39 -14.11 -4.79 18.15
CA LEU A 39 -15.42 -5.44 18.20
C LEU A 39 -16.19 -5.40 16.86
N PRO A 40 -16.20 -4.31 16.08
CA PRO A 40 -16.86 -4.31 14.77
C PRO A 40 -16.31 -5.36 13.79
N VAL A 41 -15.05 -5.78 13.96
CA VAL A 41 -14.42 -6.79 13.10
C VAL A 41 -14.64 -8.21 13.63
N SER A 42 -14.47 -8.40 14.94
CA SER A 42 -14.58 -9.72 15.57
C SER A 42 -16.02 -10.17 15.80
N ALA A 43 -16.90 -9.26 16.26
CA ALA A 43 -18.22 -9.61 16.78
C ALA A 43 -19.29 -9.85 15.71
N VAL A 44 -19.03 -9.50 14.45
CA VAL A 44 -19.92 -9.76 13.29
C VAL A 44 -20.29 -11.24 13.19
N TYR A 45 -19.40 -12.13 13.64
CA TYR A 45 -19.55 -13.59 13.55
C TYR A 45 -20.09 -14.26 14.81
N PHE A 46 -20.09 -13.58 15.97
CA PHE A 46 -20.44 -14.20 17.26
C PHE A 46 -21.70 -13.63 17.91
N LEU A 47 -22.17 -12.45 17.49
CA LEU A 47 -23.37 -11.84 18.07
C LEU A 47 -24.65 -12.42 17.46
N ASN A 48 -25.37 -13.19 18.28
CA ASN A 48 -26.72 -13.69 18.01
C ASN A 48 -27.79 -12.57 18.12
N LEU A 49 -27.59 -11.48 17.37
CA LEU A 49 -28.50 -10.35 17.24
C LEU A 49 -29.02 -10.25 15.81
N GLY A 50 -30.21 -9.66 15.63
CA GLY A 50 -30.69 -9.31 14.29
C GLY A 50 -29.74 -8.31 13.60
N PRO A 51 -29.58 -8.34 12.26
CA PRO A 51 -28.56 -7.55 11.54
C PRO A 51 -28.59 -6.06 11.90
N ALA A 52 -29.77 -5.42 11.81
CA ALA A 52 -29.91 -3.99 12.11
C ALA A 52 -29.59 -3.61 13.56
N GLN A 53 -29.83 -4.50 14.53
CA GLN A 53 -29.50 -4.27 15.93
C GLN A 53 -28.00 -4.42 16.18
N ARG A 54 -27.38 -5.41 15.53
CA ARG A 54 -25.94 -5.65 15.57
C ARG A 54 -25.17 -4.47 14.99
N ASP A 55 -25.50 -4.06 13.78
CA ASP A 55 -24.81 -2.96 13.08
C ASP A 55 -24.90 -1.66 13.89
N ASN A 56 -26.09 -1.36 14.43
CA ASN A 56 -26.28 -0.17 15.26
C ASN A 56 -25.49 -0.25 16.57
N LEU A 57 -25.41 -1.41 17.23
CA LEU A 57 -24.61 -1.59 18.44
C LEU A 57 -23.11 -1.43 18.15
N LEU A 58 -22.59 -2.12 17.14
CA LEU A 58 -21.17 -2.09 16.76
C LEU A 58 -20.73 -0.68 16.37
N ARG A 59 -21.57 0.04 15.62
CA ARG A 59 -21.33 1.44 15.27
C ARG A 59 -21.24 2.34 16.51
N HIS A 60 -22.09 2.13 17.52
CA HIS A 60 -22.01 2.92 18.75
C HIS A 60 -20.77 2.61 19.57
N ILE A 61 -20.35 1.35 19.62
CA ILE A 61 -19.12 0.94 20.32
C ILE A 61 -17.91 1.54 19.62
N TRP A 62 -17.87 1.49 18.29
CA TRP A 62 -16.82 2.10 17.47
C TRP A 62 -16.68 3.60 17.75
N ILE A 63 -17.79 4.36 17.66
CA ILE A 63 -17.78 5.82 17.93
C ILE A 63 -17.30 6.11 19.35
N ALA A 64 -17.69 5.28 20.34
CA ALA A 64 -17.23 5.45 21.70
C ALA A 64 -15.72 5.20 21.84
N ALA A 65 -15.19 4.16 21.17
CA ALA A 65 -13.76 3.88 21.15
C ALA A 65 -12.97 5.01 20.49
N GLU A 66 -13.44 5.52 19.34
CA GLU A 66 -12.81 6.66 18.66
C GLU A 66 -12.75 7.89 19.55
N HIS A 67 -13.86 8.19 20.22
CA HIS A 67 -13.95 9.31 21.15
C HIS A 67 -13.03 9.14 22.37
N LEU A 68 -12.83 7.92 22.87
CA LEU A 68 -11.88 7.68 23.95
C LEU A 68 -10.43 7.95 23.51
N VAL A 69 -10.07 7.56 22.28
CA VAL A 69 -8.76 7.89 21.72
C VAL A 69 -8.60 9.39 21.57
N SER A 70 -9.61 10.09 21.05
CA SER A 70 -9.55 11.53 20.81
C SER A 70 -9.27 12.33 22.08
N VAL A 71 -9.99 12.03 23.17
CA VAL A 71 -9.84 12.72 24.45
C VAL A 71 -8.49 12.42 25.10
N LEU A 72 -7.96 11.20 24.92
CA LEU A 72 -6.70 10.78 25.55
C LEU A 72 -5.46 11.09 24.71
N ALA A 73 -5.61 11.32 23.40
CA ALA A 73 -4.50 11.61 22.48
C ALA A 73 -3.75 12.91 22.82
N GLU A 74 -4.39 13.86 23.53
CA GLU A 74 -3.72 15.05 24.05
C GLU A 74 -2.64 14.71 25.11
N SER A 75 -2.74 13.56 25.78
CA SER A 75 -1.76 13.12 26.76
C SER A 75 -0.56 12.44 26.09
N ARG A 76 0.62 13.07 26.24
CA ARG A 76 1.90 12.49 25.83
C ARG A 76 2.13 11.09 26.41
N ASP A 77 1.77 10.87 27.67
CA ASP A 77 1.97 9.58 28.33
C ASP A 77 1.06 8.50 27.75
N PHE A 78 -0.18 8.85 27.41
CA PHE A 78 -1.08 7.93 26.71
C PHE A 78 -0.51 7.53 25.34
N CYS A 79 -0.02 8.48 24.55
CA CYS A 79 0.62 8.21 23.27
C CYS A 79 1.82 7.26 23.41
N ILE A 80 2.71 7.50 24.37
CA ILE A 80 3.87 6.63 24.64
C ILE A 80 3.41 5.22 25.05
N VAL A 81 2.40 5.13 25.92
CA VAL A 81 1.83 3.85 26.37
C VAL A 81 1.25 3.06 25.21
N VAL A 82 0.51 3.71 24.30
CA VAL A 82 -0.06 3.05 23.11
C VAL A 82 1.05 2.49 22.21
N LEU A 83 2.13 3.23 21.99
CA LEU A 83 3.24 2.80 21.11
C LEU A 83 4.12 1.70 21.72
N THR A 84 4.11 1.58 23.05
CA THR A 84 4.90 0.59 23.80
C THR A 84 4.05 -0.53 24.38
N LEU A 85 2.78 -0.61 23.97
CA LEU A 85 1.83 -1.58 24.48
C LEU A 85 2.26 -3.02 24.14
N ASP A 86 2.16 -3.91 25.12
CA ASP A 86 2.25 -5.35 24.91
C ASP A 86 0.85 -5.85 24.54
N VAL A 87 0.65 -6.13 23.25
CA VAL A 87 -0.69 -6.38 22.67
C VAL A 87 -1.00 -7.88 22.73
N PRO A 88 -2.06 -8.30 23.43
CA PRO A 88 -2.55 -9.67 23.40
C PRO A 88 -2.90 -10.14 21.99
N GLU A 89 -2.73 -11.43 21.71
CA GLU A 89 -2.91 -12.01 20.37
C GLU A 89 -4.29 -11.76 19.75
N ASP A 90 -5.34 -11.67 20.57
CA ASP A 90 -6.72 -11.44 20.17
C ASP A 90 -7.06 -9.96 19.92
N LEU A 91 -6.17 -9.04 20.28
CA LEU A 91 -6.41 -7.60 20.23
C LEU A 91 -5.70 -6.87 19.09
N TRP A 92 -4.93 -7.56 18.25
CA TRP A 92 -4.12 -6.93 17.20
C TRP A 92 -4.94 -6.09 16.21
N CYS A 93 -6.09 -6.60 15.75
CA CYS A 93 -6.95 -5.83 14.84
C CYS A 93 -7.52 -4.58 15.52
N GLY A 94 -7.96 -4.71 16.77
CA GLY A 94 -8.44 -3.58 17.55
C GLY A 94 -7.36 -2.54 17.83
N TYR A 95 -6.14 -2.99 18.12
CA TYR A 95 -4.97 -2.14 18.26
C TYR A 95 -4.62 -1.41 16.95
N GLN A 96 -4.66 -2.12 15.81
CA GLN A 96 -4.43 -1.54 14.49
C GLN A 96 -5.43 -0.41 14.17
N LEU A 97 -6.70 -0.59 14.54
CA LEU A 97 -7.76 0.39 14.37
C LEU A 97 -7.61 1.57 15.36
N MET A 98 -7.24 1.30 16.61
CA MET A 98 -6.91 2.35 17.58
C MET A 98 -5.75 3.22 17.10
N LEU A 99 -4.71 2.63 16.50
CA LEU A 99 -3.59 3.38 15.91
C LEU A 99 -4.04 4.27 14.74
N THR A 100 -4.99 3.82 13.90
CA THR A 100 -5.53 4.67 12.83
C THR A 100 -6.28 5.88 13.35
N THR A 101 -7.08 5.70 14.40
CA THR A 101 -7.73 6.81 15.08
C THR A 101 -6.71 7.74 15.73
N LEU A 102 -5.68 7.21 16.39
CA LEU A 102 -4.65 8.02 17.01
C LEU A 102 -3.93 8.89 15.98
N MET A 103 -3.60 8.34 14.80
CA MET A 103 -3.00 9.10 13.70
C MET A 103 -3.83 10.32 13.30
N ASP A 104 -5.16 10.21 13.21
CA ASP A 104 -6.01 11.34 12.82
C ASP A 104 -6.00 12.47 13.86
N TYR A 105 -5.80 12.16 15.15
CA TYR A 105 -5.82 13.16 16.21
C TYR A 105 -4.46 13.81 16.45
N VAL A 106 -3.38 13.03 16.40
CA VAL A 106 -2.05 13.56 16.76
C VAL A 106 -1.55 14.59 15.75
N VAL A 107 -2.02 14.57 14.50
CA VAL A 107 -1.63 15.58 13.50
C VAL A 107 -2.10 16.99 13.83
N ASP A 108 -3.15 17.12 14.66
CA ASP A 108 -3.68 18.41 15.10
C ASP A 108 -3.05 18.88 16.44
N CYS A 109 -2.18 18.07 17.05
CA CYS A 109 -1.58 18.34 18.36
C CYS A 109 -0.04 18.15 18.34
N ASP A 110 0.70 19.26 18.27
CA ASP A 110 2.17 19.29 18.19
C ASP A 110 2.90 18.39 19.20
N ASP A 111 2.52 18.45 20.49
CA ASP A 111 3.20 17.69 21.54
C ASP A 111 2.91 16.19 21.43
N ALA A 112 1.67 15.82 21.06
CA ALA A 112 1.29 14.44 20.80
C ALA A 112 1.97 13.91 19.53
N LEU A 113 2.09 14.74 18.49
CA LEU A 113 2.80 14.41 17.26
C LEU A 113 4.27 14.12 17.54
N ARG A 114 4.96 14.98 18.30
CA ARG A 114 6.37 14.76 18.70
C ARG A 114 6.56 13.50 19.53
N ALA A 115 5.58 13.15 20.36
CA ALA A 115 5.61 11.89 21.10
C ALA A 115 5.44 10.67 20.17
N CYS A 116 4.63 10.80 19.11
CA CYS A 116 4.33 9.72 18.18
C CYS A 116 5.33 9.58 17.02
N LEU A 117 6.02 10.65 16.66
CA LEU A 117 7.08 10.73 15.67
C LEU A 117 8.32 11.34 16.31
N PRO A 118 8.98 10.62 17.23
CA PRO A 118 10.17 11.10 17.89
C PRO A 118 11.31 11.33 16.89
N THR A 119 12.26 12.17 17.26
CA THR A 119 13.41 12.50 16.41
C THR A 119 14.25 11.24 16.10
N PRO A 120 14.85 11.17 14.90
CA PRO A 120 15.70 10.04 14.52
C PRO A 120 16.85 9.84 15.51
N GLY A 121 17.05 8.60 15.96
CA GLY A 121 18.13 8.24 16.89
C GLY A 121 17.76 8.23 18.37
N SER A 122 16.53 8.63 18.73
CA SER A 122 15.99 8.50 20.10
C SER A 122 15.90 7.04 20.59
N GLY A 123 15.72 6.09 19.67
CA GLY A 123 15.46 4.68 19.98
C GLY A 123 14.01 4.40 20.37
N ASP A 124 13.17 5.43 20.44
CA ASP A 124 11.75 5.33 20.77
C ASP A 124 10.94 4.81 19.57
N LYS A 125 9.93 3.99 19.84
CA LYS A 125 9.01 3.49 18.80
C LYS A 125 8.16 4.63 18.27
N ASN A 126 8.08 4.73 16.95
CA ASN A 126 7.20 5.69 16.30
C ASN A 126 5.87 5.05 15.84
N ILE A 127 4.84 5.87 15.63
CA ILE A 127 3.49 5.42 15.26
C ILE A 127 3.45 4.68 13.92
N LEU A 128 4.28 5.06 12.94
CA LEU A 128 4.34 4.37 11.65
C LEU A 128 4.92 2.97 11.81
N GLU A 129 5.97 2.81 12.63
CA GLU A 129 6.52 1.50 12.97
C GLU A 129 5.54 0.63 13.75
N ALA A 130 4.75 1.23 14.65
CA ALA A 130 3.67 0.52 15.35
C ALA A 130 2.59 0.03 14.36
N VAL A 131 2.16 0.87 13.42
CA VAL A 131 1.19 0.51 12.37
C VAL A 131 1.73 -0.60 11.47
N PHE A 132 2.95 -0.45 10.96
CA PHE A 132 3.57 -1.49 10.13
C PHE A 132 3.87 -2.76 10.93
N GLY A 133 4.08 -2.67 12.24
CA GLY A 133 4.20 -3.84 13.12
C GLY A 133 2.88 -4.59 13.25
N ALA A 134 1.81 -3.87 13.56
CA ALA A 134 0.50 -4.43 13.84
C ALA A 134 -0.15 -5.10 12.61
N ILE A 135 0.09 -4.60 11.40
CA ILE A 135 -0.55 -5.12 10.19
C ILE A 135 -0.23 -6.61 9.92
N ASP A 136 0.96 -7.07 10.31
CA ASP A 136 1.37 -8.48 10.14
C ASP A 136 0.50 -9.44 10.97
N HIS A 137 -0.01 -8.95 12.10
CA HIS A 137 -0.87 -9.72 12.99
C HIS A 137 -2.35 -9.67 12.57
N CYS A 138 -2.71 -8.84 11.58
CA CYS A 138 -4.09 -8.62 11.15
C CYS A 138 -4.39 -9.27 9.79
N SER A 139 -3.54 -10.20 9.33
CA SER A 139 -3.59 -10.71 7.95
C SER A 139 -4.92 -11.39 7.58
N LEU A 140 -5.62 -11.99 8.54
CA LEU A 140 -6.92 -12.61 8.34
C LEU A 140 -8.02 -11.55 8.25
N GLU A 141 -8.04 -10.62 9.21
CA GLU A 141 -9.02 -9.55 9.33
C GLU A 141 -9.02 -8.62 8.12
N LEU A 142 -7.84 -8.34 7.56
CA LEU A 142 -7.69 -7.55 6.34
C LEU A 142 -8.33 -8.19 5.10
N GLN A 143 -8.57 -9.52 5.13
CA GLN A 143 -9.21 -10.27 4.05
C GLN A 143 -10.69 -10.55 4.31
N LEU A 144 -11.18 -10.33 5.52
CA LEU A 144 -12.58 -10.57 5.85
C LEU A 144 -13.48 -9.52 5.15
N PRO A 145 -14.68 -9.92 4.69
CA PRO A 145 -15.66 -9.00 4.13
C PRO A 145 -16.37 -8.22 5.24
N VAL A 146 -15.58 -7.58 6.12
CA VAL A 146 -16.06 -6.71 7.19
C VAL A 146 -16.17 -5.30 6.65
N SER A 147 -17.25 -4.63 7.06
CA SER A 147 -17.57 -3.27 6.66
C SER A 147 -17.39 -2.34 7.84
N LEU A 148 -16.46 -1.40 7.74
CA LEU A 148 -16.37 -0.23 8.60
C LEU A 148 -17.14 0.92 7.94
N GLU A 149 -17.92 1.67 8.71
CA GLU A 149 -18.56 2.88 8.19
C GLU A 149 -17.54 4.02 8.13
N SER A 150 -17.18 4.47 6.93
CA SER A 150 -16.41 5.71 6.80
C SER A 150 -17.28 6.89 7.27
N SER A 151 -16.76 7.74 8.15
CA SER A 151 -17.42 9.02 8.46
C SER A 151 -17.70 9.79 7.17
N GLY A 152 -18.96 10.06 6.87
CA GLY A 152 -19.35 10.75 5.64
C GLY A 152 -18.79 12.17 5.62
N GLU A 153 -17.66 12.38 4.94
CA GLU A 153 -17.13 13.71 4.71
C GLU A 153 -18.04 14.47 3.73
N ASN A 154 -18.33 15.74 4.03
CA ASN A 154 -19.00 16.68 3.12
C ASN A 154 -20.38 16.23 2.60
N GLY A 155 -21.23 15.67 3.47
CA GLY A 155 -22.64 15.36 3.13
C GLY A 155 -22.84 14.15 2.23
N LYS A 156 -21.79 13.37 1.95
CA LYS A 156 -21.92 12.08 1.26
C LYS A 156 -22.40 11.00 2.24
N PRO A 157 -23.20 10.01 1.76
CA PRO A 157 -23.61 8.90 2.60
C PRO A 157 -22.39 8.12 3.08
N PRO A 158 -22.40 7.60 4.33
CA PRO A 158 -21.35 6.72 4.84
C PRO A 158 -21.12 5.56 3.87
N ARG A 159 -19.85 5.33 3.50
CA ARG A 159 -19.47 4.20 2.65
C ARG A 159 -18.97 3.06 3.53
N SER A 160 -19.46 1.87 3.26
CA SER A 160 -18.90 0.63 3.79
C SER A 160 -17.53 0.38 3.15
N ILE A 161 -16.46 0.43 3.94
CA ILE A 161 -15.08 0.15 3.49
C ILE A 161 -14.48 -1.02 4.28
N GLY A 162 -13.57 -1.75 3.66
CA GLY A 162 -12.86 -2.86 4.32
C GLY A 162 -11.78 -2.37 5.29
N PRO A 163 -11.28 -3.22 6.21
CA PRO A 163 -10.24 -2.85 7.17
C PRO A 163 -8.94 -2.36 6.50
N TYR A 164 -8.54 -2.95 5.36
CA TYR A 164 -7.38 -2.49 4.61
C TYR A 164 -7.58 -1.12 3.99
N GLU A 165 -8.73 -0.86 3.37
CA GLU A 165 -9.06 0.44 2.78
C GLU A 165 -9.11 1.54 3.86
N HIS A 166 -9.69 1.23 5.03
CA HIS A 166 -9.65 2.09 6.21
C HIS A 166 -8.20 2.41 6.60
N LEU A 167 -7.38 1.39 6.88
CA LEU A 167 -5.99 1.59 7.25
C LEU A 167 -5.20 2.43 6.23
N CYS A 168 -5.30 2.09 4.95
CA CYS A 168 -4.61 2.81 3.89
C CYS A 168 -5.07 4.28 3.79
N THR A 169 -6.37 4.55 3.94
CA THR A 169 -6.92 5.90 3.87
C THR A 169 -6.39 6.79 5.00
N HIS A 170 -6.40 6.27 6.23
CA HIS A 170 -5.93 7.01 7.41
C HIS A 170 -4.41 7.20 7.39
N MET A 171 -3.65 6.22 6.91
CA MET A 171 -2.22 6.38 6.62
C MET A 171 -1.94 7.50 5.60
N CYS A 172 -2.72 7.56 4.52
CA CYS A 172 -2.58 8.61 3.52
C CYS A 172 -2.92 9.99 4.08
N ARG A 173 -4.02 10.10 4.86
CA ARG A 173 -4.41 11.34 5.54
C ARG A 173 -3.31 11.82 6.49
N PHE A 174 -2.78 10.92 7.32
CA PHE A 174 -1.70 11.23 8.25
C PHE A 174 -0.50 11.83 7.53
N LEU A 175 -0.03 11.19 6.46
CA LEU A 175 1.12 11.69 5.69
C LEU A 175 0.84 13.01 4.98
N ALA A 176 -0.38 13.24 4.51
CA ALA A 176 -0.76 14.51 3.89
C ALA A 176 -0.75 15.67 4.89
N ALA A 177 -0.99 15.39 6.18
CA ALA A 177 -0.98 16.37 7.24
C ALA A 177 0.42 16.63 7.84
N LEU A 178 1.42 15.78 7.55
CA LEU A 178 2.76 15.96 8.10
C LEU A 178 3.46 17.21 7.57
N SER A 179 4.03 17.96 8.50
CA SER A 179 4.99 19.04 8.20
C SER A 179 6.27 18.50 7.54
N PRO A 180 7.00 19.32 6.76
CA PRO A 180 8.25 18.91 6.11
C PRO A 180 9.33 18.34 7.04
N GLU A 181 9.39 18.80 8.30
CA GLU A 181 10.36 18.32 9.30
C GLU A 181 10.18 16.83 9.66
N HIS A 182 8.95 16.34 9.64
CA HIS A 182 8.61 14.95 9.97
C HIS A 182 8.57 14.05 8.73
N PHE A 183 8.40 14.63 7.53
CA PHE A 183 8.22 13.87 6.29
C PHE A 183 9.41 12.96 5.98
N GLY A 184 10.65 13.41 6.19
CA GLY A 184 11.83 12.58 5.92
C GLY A 184 11.88 11.29 6.76
N ILE A 185 11.36 11.33 7.98
CA ILE A 185 11.24 10.16 8.86
C ILE A 185 10.22 9.18 8.29
N ALA A 186 9.05 9.69 7.93
CA ALA A 186 7.98 8.89 7.35
C ALA A 186 8.40 8.24 6.03
N GLU A 187 9.06 9.01 5.15
CA GLU A 187 9.59 8.54 3.87
C GLU A 187 10.57 7.36 4.07
N ALA A 188 11.52 7.49 4.99
CA ALA A 188 12.47 6.42 5.30
C ALA A 188 11.77 5.14 5.80
N ILE A 189 10.75 5.29 6.66
CA ILE A 189 9.96 4.15 7.18
C ILE A 189 9.16 3.49 6.05
N LEU A 190 8.57 4.25 5.14
CA LEU A 190 7.85 3.71 4.00
C LEU A 190 8.78 2.86 3.12
N PHE A 191 9.94 3.39 2.72
CA PHE A 191 10.90 2.63 1.90
C PHE A 191 11.46 1.41 2.62
N LYS A 192 11.71 1.50 3.94
CA LYS A 192 12.08 0.34 4.78
C LYS A 192 11.02 -0.76 4.69
N ASN A 193 9.73 -0.39 4.73
CA ASN A 193 8.62 -1.36 4.67
C ASN A 193 8.31 -1.88 3.26
N VAL A 194 8.56 -1.11 2.20
CA VAL A 194 8.55 -1.62 0.81
C VAL A 194 9.52 -2.79 0.65
N LEU A 195 10.69 -2.69 1.29
CA LEU A 195 11.73 -3.72 1.25
C LEU A 195 11.56 -4.81 2.31
N HIS A 196 10.41 -4.85 3.00
CA HIS A 196 10.12 -5.90 3.98
C HIS A 196 9.67 -7.21 3.30
N GLU A 197 9.89 -8.34 3.96
CA GLU A 197 9.45 -9.66 3.45
C GLU A 197 7.94 -9.85 3.56
N SER A 198 7.31 -9.25 4.58
CA SER A 198 5.86 -9.28 4.74
C SER A 198 5.17 -8.60 3.57
N HIS A 199 4.24 -9.35 2.96
CA HIS A 199 3.38 -8.86 1.89
C HIS A 199 2.55 -7.64 2.34
N TRP A 200 1.93 -7.70 3.51
CA TRP A 200 1.01 -6.65 3.97
C TRP A 200 1.74 -5.33 4.25
N ARG A 201 2.92 -5.38 4.87
CA ARG A 201 3.75 -4.17 5.06
C ARG A 201 4.15 -3.55 3.73
N ALA A 202 4.66 -4.36 2.82
CA ALA A 202 5.11 -3.88 1.52
C ALA A 202 3.94 -3.34 0.67
N CYS A 203 2.77 -3.97 0.77
CA CYS A 203 1.54 -3.53 0.10
C CYS A 203 1.10 -2.17 0.62
N LEU A 204 0.92 -2.02 1.95
CA LEU A 204 0.53 -0.76 2.57
C LEU A 204 1.54 0.35 2.24
N ALA A 205 2.84 0.09 2.41
CA ALA A 205 3.88 1.07 2.10
C ALA A 205 3.88 1.48 0.62
N SER A 206 3.65 0.54 -0.29
CA SER A 206 3.59 0.80 -1.73
C SER A 206 2.36 1.63 -2.10
N ASP A 207 1.19 1.33 -1.54
CA ASP A 207 -0.05 2.07 -1.78
C ASP A 207 0.05 3.49 -1.24
N THR A 208 0.59 3.63 -0.03
CA THR A 208 0.81 4.92 0.61
C THR A 208 1.86 5.76 -0.14
N LEU A 209 2.97 5.18 -0.62
CA LEU A 209 3.93 5.88 -1.48
C LEU A 209 3.32 6.28 -2.83
N CYS A 210 2.44 5.46 -3.40
CA CYS A 210 1.71 5.85 -4.61
C CYS A 210 0.80 7.06 -4.36
N PHE A 211 0.16 7.14 -3.19
CA PHE A 211 -0.59 8.32 -2.79
C PHE A 211 0.33 9.54 -2.67
N VAL A 212 1.45 9.43 -1.92
CA VAL A 212 2.41 10.53 -1.74
C VAL A 212 2.95 11.03 -3.08
N ALA A 213 3.29 10.13 -4.00
CA ALA A 213 3.78 10.48 -5.33
C ALA A 213 2.75 11.25 -6.17
N ARG A 214 1.44 10.99 -5.98
CA ARG A 214 0.35 11.69 -6.67
C ARG A 214 -0.08 12.98 -5.99
N PHE A 215 -0.05 12.99 -4.66
CA PHE A 215 -0.46 14.13 -3.84
C PHE A 215 0.62 15.21 -3.77
N GLY A 216 1.88 14.79 -3.79
CA GLY A 216 3.04 15.68 -3.79
C GLY A 216 3.33 16.29 -5.17
N SER A 217 4.60 16.57 -5.43
CA SER A 217 5.03 17.16 -6.70
C SER A 217 5.49 16.10 -7.72
N PRO A 218 5.44 16.39 -9.03
CA PRO A 218 6.05 15.55 -10.05
C PRO A 218 7.54 15.28 -9.80
N GLN A 219 8.25 16.25 -9.19
CA GLN A 219 9.66 16.09 -8.81
C GLN A 219 9.84 15.06 -7.68
N LEU A 220 8.96 15.07 -6.68
CA LEU A 220 9.00 14.08 -5.60
C LEU A 220 8.79 12.66 -6.14
N CYS A 221 7.79 12.49 -7.02
CA CYS A 221 7.55 11.22 -7.69
C CYS A 221 8.78 10.75 -8.48
N PHE A 222 9.47 11.66 -9.17
CA PHE A 222 10.69 11.36 -9.92
C PHE A 222 11.84 10.91 -9.01
N GLU A 223 12.12 11.62 -7.92
CA GLU A 223 13.17 11.23 -6.98
C GLU A 223 12.86 9.88 -6.30
N HIS A 224 11.58 9.61 -5.97
CA HIS A 224 11.16 8.29 -5.48
C HIS A 224 11.38 7.18 -6.51
N ALA A 225 11.03 7.40 -7.77
CA ALA A 225 11.26 6.44 -8.85
C ALA A 225 12.75 6.17 -9.06
N LYS A 226 13.58 7.21 -8.99
CA LYS A 226 15.05 7.11 -9.07
C LYS A 226 15.65 6.35 -7.90
N LEU A 227 15.17 6.57 -6.68
CA LEU A 227 15.56 5.78 -5.52
C LEU A 227 15.17 4.31 -5.69
N LEU A 228 13.93 4.03 -6.11
CA LEU A 228 13.46 2.66 -6.34
C LEU A 228 14.23 1.94 -7.44
N ALA A 229 14.57 2.62 -8.53
CA ALA A 229 15.42 2.05 -9.58
C ALA A 229 16.77 1.58 -9.02
N ARG A 230 17.38 2.36 -8.11
CA ARG A 230 18.60 1.94 -7.39
C ARG A 230 18.33 0.75 -6.46
N LEU A 231 17.24 0.78 -5.70
CA LEU A 231 16.87 -0.30 -4.78
C LEU A 231 16.57 -1.62 -5.50
N VAL A 232 15.89 -1.58 -6.66
CA VAL A 232 15.66 -2.74 -7.53
C VAL A 232 16.99 -3.37 -7.93
N ASN A 233 17.97 -2.55 -8.32
CA ASN A 233 19.29 -3.04 -8.68
C ASN A 233 20.01 -3.69 -7.49
N LEU A 234 19.96 -3.06 -6.31
CA LEU A 234 20.58 -3.59 -5.09
C LEU A 234 19.92 -4.89 -4.60
N THR A 235 18.63 -5.06 -4.85
CA THR A 235 17.86 -6.24 -4.42
C THR A 235 17.82 -7.35 -5.46
N SER A 236 18.40 -7.17 -6.65
CA SER A 236 18.39 -8.17 -7.75
C SER A 236 18.85 -9.57 -7.33
N SER A 237 19.80 -9.62 -6.39
CA SER A 237 20.39 -10.87 -5.89
C SER A 237 19.87 -11.26 -4.51
N ALA A 238 18.98 -10.45 -3.92
CA ALA A 238 18.42 -10.74 -2.61
C ALA A 238 17.37 -11.87 -2.71
N PRO A 239 17.44 -12.90 -1.86
CA PRO A 239 16.36 -13.87 -1.74
C PRO A 239 15.11 -13.21 -1.15
N GLY A 240 13.93 -13.77 -1.44
CA GLY A 240 12.66 -13.32 -0.87
C GLY A 240 11.88 -12.34 -1.76
N ASN A 241 10.90 -11.67 -1.15
CA ASN A 241 9.91 -10.88 -1.89
C ASN A 241 10.32 -9.42 -2.10
N ARG A 242 11.41 -8.97 -1.47
CA ARG A 242 11.86 -7.56 -1.48
C ARG A 242 12.05 -7.02 -2.89
N HIS A 243 12.73 -7.80 -3.74
CA HIS A 243 12.97 -7.41 -5.13
C HIS A 243 11.65 -7.23 -5.89
N SER A 244 10.72 -8.18 -5.72
CA SER A 244 9.40 -8.14 -6.34
C SER A 244 8.58 -6.93 -5.88
N HIS A 245 8.61 -6.61 -4.58
CA HIS A 245 7.93 -5.44 -4.02
C HIS A 245 8.49 -4.14 -4.59
N ALA A 246 9.83 -3.95 -4.56
CA ALA A 246 10.48 -2.77 -5.11
C ALA A 246 10.22 -2.62 -6.62
N LYS A 247 10.28 -3.72 -7.38
CA LYS A 247 9.97 -3.75 -8.81
C LYS A 247 8.53 -3.37 -9.09
N SER A 248 7.58 -3.90 -8.32
CA SER A 248 6.15 -3.60 -8.45
C SER A 248 5.87 -2.12 -8.20
N LEU A 249 6.43 -1.55 -7.13
CA LEU A 249 6.25 -0.13 -6.83
C LEU A 249 6.91 0.77 -7.87
N LEU A 250 8.12 0.44 -8.33
CA LEU A 250 8.78 1.21 -9.40
C LEU A 250 7.91 1.27 -10.66
N ARG A 251 7.33 0.15 -11.07
CA ARG A 251 6.42 0.10 -12.21
C ARG A 251 5.21 1.03 -12.02
N ARG A 252 4.62 1.04 -10.82
CA ARG A 252 3.48 1.90 -10.48
C ARG A 252 3.85 3.38 -10.51
N LEU A 253 4.95 3.77 -9.86
CA LEU A 253 5.41 5.17 -9.84
C LEU A 253 5.82 5.67 -11.23
N PHE A 254 6.41 4.80 -12.06
CA PHE A 254 6.77 5.14 -13.43
C PHE A 254 5.56 5.62 -14.25
N GLN A 255 4.36 5.08 -13.99
CA GLN A 255 3.14 5.51 -14.66
C GLN A 255 2.69 6.92 -14.25
N PHE A 256 3.19 7.45 -13.13
CA PHE A 256 2.84 8.80 -12.65
C PHE A 256 3.84 9.87 -13.11
N LEU A 257 4.98 9.46 -13.69
CA LEU A 257 5.98 10.38 -14.20
C LEU A 257 5.49 11.11 -15.45
N THR A 258 5.96 12.35 -15.62
CA THR A 258 5.85 13.10 -16.89
C THR A 258 6.74 12.45 -17.95
N GLU A 259 6.45 12.67 -19.23
CA GLU A 259 7.26 12.12 -20.33
C GLU A 259 8.73 12.58 -20.26
N GLU A 260 8.98 13.80 -19.80
CA GLU A 260 10.32 14.32 -19.52
C GLU A 260 11.03 13.48 -18.46
N HIS A 261 10.43 13.30 -17.29
CA HIS A 261 11.00 12.50 -16.19
C HIS A 261 11.15 11.02 -16.56
N LYS A 262 10.26 10.45 -17.38
CA LYS A 262 10.41 9.09 -17.91
C LYS A 262 11.67 8.99 -18.76
N THR A 263 11.85 9.93 -19.67
CA THR A 263 13.02 9.98 -20.57
C THR A 263 14.32 10.15 -19.78
N GLU A 264 14.33 11.04 -18.78
CA GLU A 264 15.47 11.23 -17.89
C GLU A 264 15.81 9.96 -17.11
N LEU A 265 14.80 9.32 -16.50
CA LEU A 265 14.99 8.06 -15.77
C LEU A 265 15.56 6.97 -16.68
N HIS A 266 15.07 6.86 -17.91
CA HIS A 266 15.61 5.93 -18.90
C HIS A 266 17.08 6.18 -19.22
N GLN A 267 17.46 7.44 -19.45
CA GLN A 267 18.84 7.80 -19.75
C GLN A 267 19.76 7.45 -18.58
N MET A 268 19.34 7.78 -17.36
CA MET A 268 20.08 7.49 -16.13
C MET A 268 20.36 6.00 -15.91
N PHE A 269 19.41 5.13 -16.26
CA PHE A 269 19.50 3.68 -16.03
C PHE A 269 19.66 2.86 -17.31
N SER A 270 20.07 3.48 -18.43
CA SER A 270 20.18 2.86 -19.76
C SER A 270 21.07 1.62 -19.82
N SER A 271 22.11 1.55 -18.98
CA SER A 271 23.01 0.39 -18.86
C SER A 271 22.49 -0.70 -17.91
N ASN A 272 21.42 -0.45 -17.17
CA ASN A 272 20.86 -1.39 -16.20
C ASN A 272 19.74 -2.23 -16.84
N SER A 273 20.05 -3.48 -17.21
CA SER A 273 19.11 -4.38 -17.90
C SER A 273 17.85 -4.72 -17.09
N VAL A 274 17.94 -4.69 -15.75
CA VAL A 274 16.82 -5.00 -14.85
C VAL A 274 15.86 -3.82 -14.78
N VAL A 275 16.38 -2.61 -14.49
CA VAL A 275 15.58 -1.39 -14.42
C VAL A 275 14.97 -1.06 -15.78
N THR A 276 15.73 -1.14 -16.87
CA THR A 276 15.21 -0.91 -18.23
C THR A 276 14.07 -1.86 -18.61
N SER A 277 14.07 -3.10 -18.10
CA SER A 277 12.96 -4.03 -18.33
C SER A 277 11.65 -3.61 -17.64
N ILE A 278 11.74 -2.81 -16.57
CA ILE A 278 10.59 -2.38 -15.74
C ILE A 278 10.04 -1.05 -16.23
N VAL A 279 10.94 -0.13 -16.52
CA VAL A 279 10.65 1.26 -16.91
C VAL A 279 10.19 1.31 -18.38
N GLY A 280 10.48 0.29 -19.20
CA GLY A 280 10.10 0.27 -20.62
C GLY A 280 11.17 0.87 -21.53
N LEU A 281 10.84 1.13 -22.78
CA LEU A 281 11.56 2.10 -23.64
C LEU A 281 10.61 3.29 -23.86
N PRO A 282 11.12 4.51 -24.11
CA PRO A 282 10.32 5.69 -24.41
C PRO A 282 9.61 5.62 -25.78
N GLU A 283 9.45 4.44 -26.37
CA GLU A 283 8.77 4.28 -27.64
C GLU A 283 7.26 4.29 -27.39
N SER A 284 6.56 5.27 -27.98
CA SER A 284 5.10 5.30 -28.02
C SER A 284 4.52 3.91 -28.30
N ALA A 285 3.40 3.55 -27.67
CA ALA A 285 2.81 2.22 -27.83
C ALA A 285 2.59 1.82 -29.31
N SER A 286 2.42 2.80 -30.21
CA SER A 286 2.36 2.61 -31.66
C SER A 286 3.70 2.23 -32.30
N THR A 287 4.82 2.86 -31.90
CA THR A 287 6.17 2.49 -32.38
C THR A 287 6.60 1.13 -31.85
N ALA A 288 6.35 0.82 -30.57
CA ALA A 288 6.67 -0.48 -29.98
C ALA A 288 5.86 -1.60 -30.65
N ARG A 289 4.58 -1.34 -30.95
CA ARG A 289 3.72 -2.26 -31.71
C ARG A 289 4.24 -2.49 -33.12
N ALA A 290 4.55 -1.43 -33.87
CA ALA A 290 5.07 -1.55 -35.23
C ALA A 290 6.39 -2.34 -35.26
N GLN A 291 7.27 -2.11 -34.28
CA GLN A 291 8.51 -2.85 -34.13
C GLN A 291 8.25 -4.33 -33.76
N ALA A 292 7.31 -4.60 -32.86
CA ALA A 292 6.92 -5.97 -32.50
C ALA A 292 6.32 -6.72 -33.70
N GLU A 293 5.44 -6.09 -34.49
CA GLU A 293 4.88 -6.66 -35.72
C GLU A 293 5.99 -6.96 -36.74
N GLN A 294 6.92 -6.03 -36.96
CA GLN A 294 8.06 -6.26 -37.86
C GLN A 294 8.93 -7.44 -37.40
N LEU A 295 9.20 -7.54 -36.11
CA LEU A 295 10.01 -8.63 -35.54
C LEU A 295 9.27 -9.97 -35.55
N LEU A 296 7.95 -9.99 -35.34
CA LEU A 296 7.11 -11.19 -35.52
C LEU A 296 7.15 -11.68 -36.97
N MET A 297 7.11 -10.76 -37.94
CA MET A 297 7.26 -11.11 -39.37
C MET A 297 8.65 -11.66 -39.70
N LYS A 298 9.72 -11.14 -39.08
CA LYS A 298 11.07 -11.73 -39.22
C LYS A 298 11.16 -13.11 -38.57
N LEU A 299 10.49 -13.32 -37.44
CA LEU A 299 10.44 -14.61 -36.77
C LEU A 299 9.68 -15.64 -37.61
N SER A 300 8.52 -15.29 -38.17
CA SER A 300 7.76 -16.17 -39.06
C SER A 300 8.51 -16.49 -40.36
N ALA A 301 9.26 -15.52 -40.90
CA ALA A 301 10.15 -15.71 -42.05
C ALA A 301 11.45 -16.45 -41.72
N LYS A 302 11.72 -16.79 -40.44
CA LYS A 302 12.96 -17.43 -39.96
C LYS A 302 14.24 -16.62 -40.26
N THR A 303 14.13 -15.29 -40.33
CA THR A 303 15.24 -14.36 -40.61
C THR A 303 15.69 -13.56 -39.39
N ILE A 304 15.04 -13.77 -38.23
CA ILE A 304 15.32 -13.04 -36.99
C ILE A 304 16.68 -13.41 -36.37
N GLY A 305 17.47 -12.40 -36.00
CA GLY A 305 18.72 -12.58 -35.27
C GLY A 305 18.54 -12.79 -33.75
N ALA A 306 19.58 -13.26 -33.06
CA ALA A 306 19.53 -13.51 -31.61
C ALA A 306 19.32 -12.24 -30.76
N SER A 307 19.86 -11.10 -31.20
CA SER A 307 19.65 -9.79 -30.55
C SER A 307 18.22 -9.30 -30.75
N GLU A 308 17.70 -9.43 -31.96
CA GLU A 308 16.31 -9.08 -32.32
C GLU A 308 15.30 -9.96 -31.59
N LEU A 309 15.60 -11.25 -31.40
CA LEU A 309 14.76 -12.17 -30.64
C LEU A 309 14.63 -11.74 -29.17
N LYS A 310 15.71 -11.25 -28.56
CA LYS A 310 15.68 -10.70 -27.19
C LYS A 310 14.82 -9.44 -27.10
N ILE A 311 14.91 -8.58 -28.13
CA ILE A 311 14.08 -7.37 -28.23
C ILE A 311 12.61 -7.76 -28.36
N LEU A 312 12.30 -8.72 -29.24
CA LEU A 312 10.94 -9.21 -29.45
C LEU A 312 10.33 -9.78 -28.15
N VAL A 313 11.05 -10.63 -27.41
CA VAL A 313 10.57 -11.15 -26.12
C VAL A 313 10.29 -10.03 -25.13
N ARG A 314 11.16 -9.00 -25.06
CA ARG A 314 10.95 -7.84 -24.20
C ARG A 314 9.69 -7.06 -24.59
N LEU A 315 9.51 -6.77 -25.88
CA LEU A 315 8.34 -6.05 -26.40
C LEU A 315 7.04 -6.80 -26.12
N LEU A 316 6.99 -8.12 -26.39
CA LEU A 316 5.79 -8.92 -26.13
C LEU A 316 5.43 -8.98 -24.63
N CYS A 317 6.43 -9.10 -23.76
CA CYS A 317 6.22 -9.03 -22.31
C CYS A 317 5.69 -7.67 -21.84
N GLN A 318 6.17 -6.56 -22.44
CA GLN A 318 5.66 -5.22 -22.17
C GLN A 318 4.20 -5.08 -22.67
N MET A 319 3.91 -5.59 -23.86
CA MET A 319 2.58 -5.52 -24.46
C MET A 319 1.53 -6.33 -23.70
N LYS A 320 1.92 -7.45 -23.06
CA LYS A 320 1.06 -8.22 -22.14
C LYS A 320 0.55 -7.37 -20.98
N GLU A 321 1.36 -6.45 -20.47
CA GLU A 321 0.95 -5.58 -19.35
C GLU A 321 -0.05 -4.51 -19.82
N SER A 322 -0.03 -4.13 -21.10
CA SER A 322 -0.95 -3.16 -21.73
C SER A 322 -2.18 -3.77 -22.45
N SER A 323 -2.23 -5.09 -22.67
CA SER A 323 -3.29 -5.76 -23.44
C SER A 323 -4.67 -5.77 -22.78
N ARG A 324 -4.83 -5.18 -21.60
CA ARG A 324 -6.15 -4.92 -20.98
C ARG A 324 -7.00 -3.91 -21.76
N TYR A 325 -6.39 -3.18 -22.71
CA TYR A 325 -7.05 -2.20 -23.57
C TYR A 325 -7.02 -2.68 -25.03
N LYS A 326 -8.19 -2.90 -25.64
CA LYS A 326 -8.35 -3.48 -27.00
C LYS A 326 -7.55 -2.76 -28.09
N GLU A 327 -7.31 -1.46 -27.94
CA GLU A 327 -6.58 -0.64 -28.93
C GLU A 327 -5.09 -1.03 -29.07
N HIS A 328 -4.54 -1.78 -28.11
CA HIS A 328 -3.11 -2.09 -28.02
C HIS A 328 -2.79 -3.56 -28.34
N CYS A 329 -3.79 -4.35 -28.76
CA CYS A 329 -3.61 -5.77 -29.09
C CYS A 329 -2.95 -5.97 -30.46
N LEU A 330 -1.93 -6.84 -30.51
CA LEU A 330 -1.30 -7.31 -31.75
C LEU A 330 -2.28 -8.17 -32.56
N PRO A 331 -2.19 -8.19 -33.91
CA PRO A 331 -3.07 -9.03 -34.71
C PRO A 331 -2.84 -10.53 -34.40
N MET A 332 -3.92 -11.30 -34.34
CA MET A 332 -3.90 -12.75 -34.02
C MET A 332 -3.07 -13.58 -35.00
N GLU A 333 -3.15 -13.25 -36.29
CA GLU A 333 -2.53 -14.01 -37.37
C GLU A 333 -0.98 -14.02 -37.29
N PRO A 334 -0.29 -12.88 -37.14
CA PRO A 334 1.15 -12.84 -36.83
C PRO A 334 1.55 -13.62 -35.58
N LEU A 335 0.73 -13.59 -34.52
CA LEU A 335 1.03 -14.29 -33.25
C LEU A 335 0.96 -15.81 -33.43
N LEU A 336 -0.07 -16.33 -34.11
CA LEU A 336 -0.20 -17.75 -34.41
C LEU A 336 0.91 -18.24 -35.35
N GLN A 337 1.27 -17.43 -36.36
CA GLN A 337 2.34 -17.75 -37.28
C GLN A 337 3.71 -17.74 -36.57
N ALA A 338 3.94 -16.79 -35.66
CA ALA A 338 5.13 -16.75 -34.82
C ALA A 338 5.22 -17.96 -33.89
N LEU A 339 4.11 -18.37 -33.26
CA LEU A 339 4.05 -19.54 -32.37
C LEU A 339 4.49 -20.83 -33.08
N SER A 340 4.01 -21.04 -34.31
CA SER A 340 4.40 -22.21 -35.13
C SER A 340 5.85 -22.15 -35.63
N SER A 341 6.47 -20.96 -35.59
CA SER A 341 7.83 -20.72 -36.06
C SER A 341 8.86 -20.70 -34.92
N VAL A 342 8.43 -20.78 -33.66
CA VAL A 342 9.36 -20.86 -32.51
C VAL A 342 10.16 -22.17 -32.60
N PRO A 343 11.50 -22.12 -32.63
CA PRO A 343 12.31 -23.32 -32.64
C PRO A 343 12.01 -24.19 -31.42
N ALA A 344 11.83 -25.50 -31.61
CA ALA A 344 11.60 -26.48 -30.54
C ALA A 344 12.80 -26.63 -29.57
N TYR A 345 13.87 -25.85 -29.75
CA TYR A 345 15.06 -25.89 -28.91
C TYR A 345 14.74 -25.30 -27.53
N ARG A 346 15.08 -26.05 -26.47
CA ARG A 346 14.85 -25.68 -25.06
C ARG A 346 15.83 -24.59 -24.58
N SER A 347 15.83 -23.43 -25.23
CA SER A 347 16.46 -22.24 -24.66
C SER A 347 15.45 -21.48 -23.81
N GLN A 348 15.91 -20.87 -22.71
CA GLN A 348 15.07 -20.05 -21.83
C GLN A 348 14.39 -18.89 -22.58
N LEU A 349 15.02 -18.42 -23.67
CA LEU A 349 14.48 -17.42 -24.60
C LEU A 349 13.29 -17.94 -25.41
N CYS A 350 13.37 -19.16 -25.94
CA CYS A 350 12.28 -19.78 -26.68
C CYS A 350 11.09 -20.05 -25.74
N CYS A 351 11.32 -20.53 -24.52
CA CYS A 351 10.26 -20.70 -23.52
C CYS A 351 9.59 -19.36 -23.17
N GLY A 352 10.39 -18.32 -22.90
CA GLY A 352 9.85 -16.98 -22.63
C GLY A 352 9.03 -16.41 -23.78
N LEU A 353 9.48 -16.62 -25.02
CA LEU A 353 8.77 -16.22 -26.23
C LEU A 353 7.43 -16.97 -26.38
N THR A 354 7.43 -18.30 -26.25
CA THR A 354 6.22 -19.12 -26.31
C THR A 354 5.20 -18.71 -25.27
N HIS A 355 5.63 -18.50 -24.02
CA HIS A 355 4.76 -18.04 -22.94
C HIS A 355 4.17 -16.66 -23.24
N ALA A 356 4.99 -15.70 -23.67
CA ALA A 356 4.51 -14.34 -23.98
C ALA A 356 3.48 -14.33 -25.14
N ILE A 357 3.70 -15.14 -26.18
CA ILE A 357 2.77 -15.26 -27.31
C ILE A 357 1.46 -15.91 -26.86
N ILE A 358 1.52 -17.02 -26.10
CA ILE A 358 0.32 -17.70 -25.59
C ILE A 358 -0.49 -16.75 -24.69
N ASP A 359 0.17 -16.06 -23.76
CA ASP A 359 -0.49 -15.12 -22.86
C ASP A 359 -1.22 -14.00 -23.63
N LEU A 360 -0.59 -13.44 -24.66
CA LEU A 360 -1.19 -12.43 -25.53
C LEU A 360 -2.36 -12.96 -26.35
N LEU A 361 -2.27 -14.20 -26.84
CA LEU A 361 -3.38 -14.86 -27.56
C LEU A 361 -4.57 -15.13 -26.63
N THR A 362 -4.31 -15.50 -25.37
CA THR A 362 -5.38 -15.75 -24.38
C THR A 362 -6.02 -14.47 -23.83
N ALA A 363 -5.36 -13.33 -23.99
CA ALA A 363 -5.86 -12.04 -23.51
C ALA A 363 -6.74 -11.29 -24.53
N GLN A 364 -6.83 -11.78 -25.76
CA GLN A 364 -7.68 -11.25 -26.85
C GLN A 364 -8.96 -12.07 -26.96
#